data_AF-A0A257VHW8-F1
#
_entry.id   AF-A0A257VHW8-F1
#
_cell.length_a   1.000
_cell.length_b   1.000
_cell.length_c   1.000
_cell.angle_alpha   90.00
_cell.angle_beta   90.00
_cell.angle_gamma   90.00
#
_symmetry.space_group_name_H-M   'P 1'
#
loop_
_entity.id
_entity.type
_entity.pdbx_description
1 polymer ?
#
loop_
_entity_poly.entity_id
_entity_poly.type
_entity_poly.pdbx_seq_one_letter_code
_entity_poly.pdbx_strand_id
1 'polypeptide(L)' 'MSPTNQPEPDASVLRRSALEFRTTSPGPPDLLLVAEVSATTQDYDLGAKAALYASAGIAEYWVLDLQGMRIVVHRDPVGD' A
#
# COMPACT_ATOMS: atom_id res chain seq x y z
N MET A 1 0.58 1.51 -18.35
CA MET A 1 1.30 1.91 -17.13
C MET A 1 2.78 1.61 -17.36
N SER A 2 3.63 2.64 -17.40
CA SER A 2 5.08 2.43 -17.43
C SER A 2 5.57 1.99 -16.04
N PRO A 3 6.62 1.14 -15.94
CA PRO A 3 7.13 0.61 -14.66
C PRO A 3 7.61 1.66 -13.65
N THR A 4 7.77 2.93 -14.06
CA THR A 4 8.16 4.06 -13.20
C THR A 4 7.03 4.68 -12.37
N ASN A 5 5.78 4.20 -12.48
CA ASN A 5 4.60 4.85 -11.85
C ASN A 5 3.91 4.02 -10.76
N GLN A 6 4.49 2.90 -10.30
CA GLN A 6 3.96 2.20 -9.12
C GLN A 6 4.53 2.84 -7.84
N PRO A 7 3.70 3.25 -6.88
CA PRO A 7 4.20 3.77 -5.62
C PRO A 7 4.88 2.66 -4.83
N GLU A 8 6.08 2.98 -4.33
CA GLU A 8 6.80 2.17 -3.37
C GLU A 8 6.21 2.39 -1.97
N PRO A 9 5.77 1.33 -1.27
CA PRO A 9 5.22 1.47 0.07
C PRO A 9 6.31 1.60 1.13
N ASP A 10 6.04 2.34 2.20
CA ASP A 10 6.96 2.44 3.35
C ASP A 10 7.18 1.09 4.05
N ALA A 11 6.12 0.28 4.14
CA ALA A 11 6.20 -1.09 4.63
C ALA A 11 5.19 -2.00 3.92
N SER A 12 5.54 -3.29 3.80
CA SER A 12 4.66 -4.30 3.26
C SER A 12 4.82 -5.65 3.95
N VAL A 13 3.73 -6.44 3.95
CA VAL A 13 3.74 -7.84 4.36
C VAL A 13 3.52 -8.69 3.12
N LEU A 14 4.40 -9.66 2.89
CA LEU A 14 4.35 -10.55 1.74
C LEU A 14 3.62 -11.87 2.07
N ARG A 15 2.90 -12.42 1.09
CA ARG A 15 2.34 -13.78 1.14
C ARG A 15 3.42 -14.86 1.12
N ARG A 16 4.53 -14.56 0.45
CA ARG A 16 5.65 -15.45 0.18
C ARG A 16 6.91 -14.93 0.86
N SER A 17 7.95 -15.74 0.93
CA SER A 17 9.19 -15.32 1.58
C SER A 17 9.83 -14.17 0.80
N ALA A 18 10.30 -13.13 1.51
CA ALA A 18 11.07 -12.04 0.90
C ALA A 18 12.32 -12.56 0.17
N LEU A 19 12.86 -13.72 0.57
CA LEU A 19 14.00 -14.35 -0.10
C LEU A 19 13.70 -14.79 -1.54
N GLU A 20 12.42 -14.98 -1.89
CA GLU A 20 12.00 -15.30 -3.27
C GLU A 20 12.06 -14.09 -4.21
N PHE A 21 12.10 -12.87 -3.66
CA PHE A 21 12.09 -11.60 -4.39
C PHE A 21 13.47 -10.91 -4.33
N ARG A 22 14.56 -11.66 -4.26
CA ARG A 22 15.92 -11.07 -4.20
C ARG A 22 16.37 -10.44 -5.52
N THR A 23 15.78 -10.86 -6.62
CA THR A 23 16.15 -10.41 -7.98
C THR A 23 14.98 -9.80 -8.74
N THR A 24 13.79 -9.76 -8.13
CA THR A 24 12.55 -9.25 -8.70
C THR A 24 11.76 -8.52 -7.60
N SER A 25 10.88 -7.60 -7.96
CA SER A 25 9.99 -6.97 -6.99
C SER A 25 8.69 -7.77 -6.83
N PRO A 26 8.11 -7.84 -5.62
CA PRO A 26 6.79 -8.44 -5.43
C PRO A 26 5.71 -7.62 -6.14
N GLY A 27 4.74 -8.30 -6.75
CA GLY A 27 3.57 -7.67 -7.36
C GLY A 27 2.37 -7.62 -6.41
N PRO A 28 1.25 -6.97 -6.81
CA PRO A 28 0.04 -6.90 -5.97
C PRO A 28 -0.46 -8.26 -5.43
N PRO A 29 -0.47 -9.36 -6.22
CA PRO A 29 -0.88 -10.67 -5.71
C PRO A 29 0.01 -11.22 -4.59
N ASP A 30 1.25 -10.75 -4.49
CA ASP A 30 2.23 -11.18 -3.49
C ASP A 30 2.11 -10.40 -2.17
N LEU A 31 1.35 -9.31 -2.16
CA LEU A 31 1.16 -8.43 -1.01
C LEU A 31 -0.07 -8.87 -0.19
N LEU A 32 0.11 -8.99 1.12
CA LEU A 32 -0.98 -9.15 2.09
C LEU A 32 -1.42 -7.79 2.64
N LEU A 33 -0.45 -6.93 2.95
CA LEU A 33 -0.65 -5.63 3.56
C LEU A 33 0.33 -4.63 2.98
N VAL A 34 -0.14 -3.42 2.76
CA VAL A 34 0.68 -2.24 2.47
C VAL A 34 0.42 -1.18 3.55
N ALA A 35 1.48 -0.58 4.08
CA ALA A 35 1.38 0.50 5.06
C ALA A 35 2.20 1.73 4.65
N GLU A 36 1.67 2.90 4.98
CA GLU A 36 2.25 4.23 4.71
C GLU A 36 2.29 5.05 5.99
N VAL A 37 3.38 5.80 6.20
CA VAL A 37 3.54 6.74 7.30
C VAL A 37 3.27 8.15 6.82
N SER A 38 2.13 8.71 7.23
CA SER A 38 1.64 9.98 6.69
C SER A 38 1.86 11.13 7.67
N ALA A 39 2.93 11.90 7.45
CA ALA A 39 3.24 13.11 8.22
C ALA A 39 2.63 14.38 7.59
N THR A 40 2.75 14.52 6.27
CA THR A 40 2.30 15.70 5.51
C THR A 40 1.53 15.32 4.24
N THR A 41 1.28 14.04 4.03
CA THR A 41 0.73 13.47 2.79
C THR A 41 -0.66 12.86 3.00
N GLN A 42 -1.38 13.24 4.07
CA GLN A 42 -2.63 12.58 4.46
C GLN A 42 -3.65 12.51 3.32
N ASP A 43 -3.85 13.63 2.61
CA ASP A 43 -4.81 13.72 1.52
C ASP A 43 -4.46 12.78 0.36
N TYR A 44 -3.18 12.56 0.10
CA TYR A 44 -2.73 11.65 -0.94
C TYR A 44 -2.89 10.19 -0.50
N ASP A 45 -2.44 9.85 0.72
CA ASP A 45 -2.47 8.50 1.25
C ASP A 45 -3.91 8.01 1.47
N LEU A 46 -4.77 8.83 2.06
CA LEU A 46 -6.19 8.51 2.31
C LEU A 46 -7.07 8.65 1.05
N GLY A 47 -6.54 9.25 -0.02
CA GLY A 47 -7.27 9.54 -1.25
C GLY A 47 -6.75 8.73 -2.44
N ALA A 48 -5.95 9.37 -3.28
CA ALA A 48 -5.51 8.80 -4.56
C ALA A 48 -4.70 7.51 -4.39
N LYS A 49 -3.87 7.40 -3.35
CA LYS A 49 -3.07 6.19 -3.08
C LYS A 49 -3.93 5.03 -2.59
N ALA A 50 -4.88 5.30 -1.68
CA ALA A 50 -5.87 4.32 -1.24
C ALA A 50 -6.65 3.73 -2.42
N ALA A 51 -7.15 4.57 -3.33
CA ALA A 51 -7.87 4.12 -4.52
C ALA A 51 -6.98 3.26 -5.44
N LEU A 52 -5.72 3.65 -5.63
CA LEU A 52 -4.78 2.87 -6.44
C LEU A 52 -4.54 1.47 -5.86
N TYR A 53 -4.31 1.36 -4.55
CA TYR A 53 -4.11 0.05 -3.91
C TYR A 53 -5.39 -0.80 -3.91
N ALA A 54 -6.55 -0.17 -3.81
CA ALA A 54 -7.84 -0.84 -3.96
C ALA A 54 -8.02 -1.43 -5.37
N SER A 55 -7.77 -0.65 -6.42
CA SER A 55 -7.80 -1.13 -7.81
C SER A 55 -6.75 -2.21 -8.11
N ALA A 56 -5.64 -2.23 -7.34
CA ALA A 56 -4.62 -3.27 -7.43
C ALA A 56 -4.99 -4.57 -6.67
N GLY A 57 -6.11 -4.58 -5.93
CA GLY A 57 -6.60 -5.74 -5.19
C GLY A 57 -5.83 -6.04 -3.90
N ILE A 58 -5.21 -5.04 -3.28
CA ILE A 58 -4.52 -5.19 -1.99
C ILE A 58 -5.56 -5.37 -0.88
N ALA A 59 -5.44 -6.45 -0.10
CA ALA A 59 -6.43 -6.81 0.91
C ALA A 59 -6.43 -5.89 2.14
N GLU A 60 -5.26 -5.41 2.57
CA GLU A 60 -5.12 -4.52 3.73
C GLU A 60 -4.25 -3.33 3.34
N TYR A 61 -4.81 -2.11 3.40
CA TYR A 61 -4.07 -0.86 3.20
C TYR A 61 -4.17 0.04 4.43
N TRP A 62 -3.03 0.34 5.06
CA TRP A 62 -2.96 1.03 6.34
C TRP A 62 -2.26 2.37 6.20
N VAL A 63 -2.86 3.43 6.75
CA VAL A 63 -2.25 4.76 6.81
C VAL A 63 -2.03 5.15 8.26
N LEU A 64 -0.76 5.30 8.65
CA LEU A 64 -0.36 5.80 9.96
C LEU A 64 -0.35 7.33 9.89
N ASP A 65 -1.50 7.93 10.19
CA ASP A 65 -1.72 9.38 10.18
C ASP A 65 -1.14 10.02 11.44
N LEU A 66 0.05 10.62 11.30
CA LEU A 66 0.78 11.20 12.41
C LEU A 66 0.18 12.54 12.90
N GLN A 67 -0.48 13.30 12.02
CA GLN A 67 -1.16 14.54 12.45
C GLN A 67 -2.45 14.24 13.20
N GLY A 68 -3.23 13.28 12.70
CA GLY A 68 -4.45 12.82 13.36
C GLY A 68 -4.21 11.87 14.55
N MET A 69 -2.95 11.47 14.80
CA MET A 69 -2.56 10.51 15.84
C MET A 69 -3.40 9.23 15.82
N ARG A 70 -3.60 8.68 14.62
CA ARG A 70 -4.48 7.52 14.39
C ARG A 70 -3.93 6.63 13.29
N ILE A 71 -4.44 5.40 13.27
CA ILE A 71 -4.23 4.48 12.15
C ILE A 71 -5.57 4.35 11.43
N VAL A 72 -5.58 4.63 10.13
CA VAL A 72 -6.73 4.38 9.26
C VAL A 72 -6.49 3.06 8.54
N VAL A 73 -7.46 2.15 8.62
CA VAL A 73 -7.38 0.81 8.05
C VAL A 73 -8.43 0.68 6.95
N HIS A 74 -7.97 0.41 5.73
CA HIS A 74 -8.80 0.03 4.59
C HIS A 74 -8.70 -1.49 4.42
N ARG A 75 -9.78 -2.19 4.79
CA ARG A 75 -9.89 -3.65 4.64
C ARG A 75 -10.72 -3.99 3.42
N ASP A 76 -10.20 -4.90 2.60
CA ASP A 76 -10.76 -5.33 1.32
C ASP A 76 -11.32 -4.15 0.50
N PRO A 77 -10.55 -3.06 0.31
CA PRO A 77 -11.04 -1.88 -0.38
C PRO A 77 -11.32 -2.20 -1.84
N VAL A 78 -12.41 -1.63 -2.35
CA VAL A 78 -12.81 -1.77 -3.75
C VAL A 78 -12.46 -0.47 -4.46
N GLY A 79 -11.68 -0.57 -5.55
CA GLY A 79 -11.44 0.56 -6.44
C GLY A 79 -12.61 0.75 -7.39
N ASP A 80 -12.84 2.00 -7.81
CA ASP A 80 -13.81 2.35 -8.85
C ASP A 80 -13.42 1.80 -10.24
#